data_AF-A0A847ETU7-F1
#
_entry.id   AF-A0A847ETU7-F1
#
_cell.length_a   1.000
_cell.length_b   1.000
_cell.length_c   1.000
_cell.angle_alpha   90.00
_cell.angle_beta   90.00
_cell.angle_gamma   90.00
#
_symmetry.space_group_name_H-M   'P 1'
#
loop_
_entity.id
_entity.type
_entity.pdbx_description
1 polymer ?
#
loop_
_entity_poly.entity_id
_entity_poly.type
_entity_poly.pdbx_seq_one_letter_code
_entity_poly.pdbx_strand_id
1 'polypeptide(L)'
;YLLLLPILFFGFLNLELYGKNIIQYGGLEPDCNKILTHEQCLLNGVYYRDNVTFQSTKIDGVKGYISLITSGERVDPFRYFLKWLPNLTMKIYGVFADHSLFMPEPYWYIFISIFLLSSVLGIVNFKKWDIIEKYLLIISLFYISVLFFFQNYSMYLSFNHYYLALQGRYIFPVISIMYILFSKSLFSIEKKWLRDSILVIYLLLLTYSCIPFFLLNVPSWWMK
;
A
#
# COMPACT_ATOMS: atom_id res chain seq x y z
N TYR A 1 11.25 -0.48 33.48
CA TYR A 1 10.00 -0.27 34.24
C TYR A 1 9.09 0.79 33.61
N LEU A 2 9.59 1.97 33.20
CA LEU A 2 8.73 3.03 32.63
C LEU A 2 7.92 2.62 31.37
N LEU A 3 8.45 1.70 30.55
CA LEU A 3 7.77 1.20 29.34
C LEU A 3 6.80 0.04 29.60
N LEU A 4 6.85 -0.61 30.76
CA LEU A 4 5.97 -1.74 31.08
C LEU A 4 4.53 -1.29 31.29
N LEU A 5 4.32 -0.12 31.92
CA LEU A 5 3.00 0.40 32.24
C LEU A 5 2.21 0.77 30.96
N PRO A 6 2.79 1.48 29.98
CA PRO A 6 2.16 1.67 28.68
C PRO A 6 1.89 0.36 27.94
N ILE A 7 2.86 -0.58 27.92
CA ILE A 7 2.68 -1.86 27.22
C ILE A 7 1.52 -2.66 27.83
N LEU A 8 1.44 -2.74 29.16
CA LEU A 8 0.35 -3.44 29.85
C LEU A 8 -0.99 -2.75 29.63
N PHE A 9 -1.02 -1.42 29.67
CA PHE A 9 -2.23 -0.64 29.43
C PHE A 9 -2.75 -0.84 27.98
N PHE A 10 -1.89 -0.67 26.98
CA PHE A 10 -2.27 -0.91 25.58
C PHE A 10 -2.59 -2.38 25.32
N GLY A 11 -1.86 -3.31 25.93
CA GLY A 11 -2.16 -4.74 25.87
C GLY A 11 -3.56 -5.06 26.40
N PHE A 12 -3.91 -4.50 27.56
CA PHE A 12 -5.24 -4.64 28.14
C PHE A 12 -6.34 -4.06 27.23
N LEU A 13 -6.17 -2.83 26.71
CA LEU A 13 -7.14 -2.22 25.80
C LEU A 13 -7.35 -3.05 24.51
N ASN A 14 -6.27 -3.60 23.95
CA ASN A 14 -6.36 -4.48 22.79
C ASN A 14 -7.10 -5.79 23.13
N LEU A 15 -6.85 -6.38 24.30
CA LEU A 15 -7.55 -7.58 24.76
C LEU A 15 -9.04 -7.30 25.02
N GLU A 16 -9.37 -6.16 25.61
CA GLU A 16 -10.76 -5.77 25.84
C GLU A 16 -11.50 -5.58 24.51
N LEU A 17 -10.91 -4.87 23.56
CA LEU A 17 -11.52 -4.58 22.27
C LEU A 17 -11.63 -5.85 21.41
N TYR A 18 -10.49 -6.47 21.09
CA TYR A 18 -10.45 -7.60 20.14
C TYR A 18 -10.86 -8.93 20.79
N GLY A 19 -10.56 -9.12 22.08
CA GLY A 19 -10.97 -10.33 22.80
C GLY A 19 -12.48 -10.38 22.96
N LYS A 20 -13.14 -9.26 23.28
CA LYS A 20 -14.60 -9.19 23.31
C LYS A 20 -15.20 -9.45 21.93
N ASN A 21 -14.60 -8.90 20.86
CA ASN A 21 -15.07 -9.15 19.50
C ASN A 21 -15.03 -10.64 19.14
N ILE A 22 -13.93 -11.33 19.46
CA ILE A 22 -13.80 -12.77 19.22
C ILE A 22 -14.86 -13.56 20.00
N ILE A 23 -15.00 -13.28 21.29
CA ILE A 23 -15.92 -14.04 22.16
C ILE A 23 -17.38 -13.84 21.75
N GLN A 24 -17.78 -12.60 21.41
CA GLN A 24 -19.17 -12.27 21.12
C GLN A 24 -19.57 -12.51 19.66
N TYR A 25 -18.66 -12.25 18.71
CA TYR A 25 -18.98 -12.22 17.27
C TYR A 25 -18.16 -13.20 16.43
N GLY A 26 -17.23 -13.94 17.05
CA GLY A 26 -16.45 -15.00 16.41
C GLY A 26 -15.28 -14.52 15.54
N GLY A 27 -14.90 -13.23 15.62
CA GLY A 27 -13.81 -12.68 14.81
C GLY A 27 -13.18 -11.43 15.41
N LEU A 28 -11.96 -11.10 14.98
CA LEU A 28 -11.25 -9.88 15.39
C LEU A 28 -11.97 -8.62 14.89
N GLU A 29 -12.38 -8.65 13.62
CA GLU A 29 -13.16 -7.61 12.96
C GLU A 29 -14.53 -8.22 12.58
N PRO A 30 -15.56 -8.01 13.40
CA PRO A 30 -16.89 -8.57 13.14
C PRO A 30 -17.61 -7.83 12.00
N ASP A 31 -18.41 -8.57 11.23
CA ASP A 31 -19.25 -8.00 10.17
C ASP A 31 -20.19 -6.94 10.73
N CYS A 32 -20.37 -5.83 10.01
CA CYS A 32 -21.20 -4.71 10.48
C CYS A 32 -22.62 -5.16 10.89
N ASN A 33 -23.24 -6.03 10.09
CA ASN A 33 -24.60 -6.54 10.31
C ASN A 33 -24.74 -7.45 11.55
N LYS A 34 -23.63 -7.87 12.18
CA LYS A 34 -23.65 -8.60 13.45
C LYS A 34 -23.77 -7.65 14.65
N ILE A 35 -23.44 -6.37 14.48
CA ILE A 35 -23.40 -5.36 15.54
C ILE A 35 -24.52 -4.34 15.36
N LEU A 36 -24.73 -3.88 14.13
CA LEU A 36 -25.65 -2.82 13.77
C LEU A 36 -26.73 -3.32 12.82
N THR A 37 -27.83 -2.58 12.74
CA THR A 37 -28.87 -2.83 11.73
C THR A 37 -28.33 -2.55 10.33
N HIS A 38 -28.92 -3.19 9.31
CA HIS A 38 -28.51 -3.00 7.92
C HIS A 38 -28.52 -1.53 7.49
N GLU A 39 -29.57 -0.78 7.85
CA GLU A 39 -29.68 0.67 7.56
C GLU A 39 -28.53 1.49 8.19
N GLN A 40 -28.13 1.14 9.42
CA GLN A 40 -26.97 1.77 10.05
C GLN A 40 -25.66 1.38 9.36
N CYS A 41 -25.55 0.14 8.89
CA CYS A 41 -24.38 -0.31 8.12
C CYS A 41 -24.28 0.37 6.75
N LEU A 42 -25.40 0.73 6.11
CA LEU A 42 -25.40 1.49 4.86
C LEU A 42 -24.80 2.90 5.00
N LEU A 43 -24.74 3.45 6.22
CA LEU A 43 -24.02 4.70 6.50
C LEU A 43 -22.48 4.53 6.44
N ASN A 44 -21.97 3.31 6.58
CA ASN A 44 -20.55 3.02 6.46
C ASN A 44 -20.16 2.86 4.98
N GLY A 45 -19.27 3.72 4.49
CA GLY A 45 -18.87 3.73 3.07
C GLY A 45 -18.20 2.43 2.59
N VAL A 46 -17.50 1.69 3.46
CA VAL A 46 -16.91 0.39 3.11
C VAL A 46 -17.99 -0.66 2.96
N TYR A 47 -18.91 -0.73 3.90
CA TYR A 47 -20.03 -1.67 3.86
C TYR A 47 -20.94 -1.40 2.65
N TYR A 48 -21.30 -0.14 2.41
CA TYR A 48 -22.09 0.27 1.24
C TYR A 48 -21.39 -0.09 -0.07
N ARG A 49 -20.08 0.17 -0.17
CA ARG A 49 -19.27 -0.17 -1.34
C ARG A 49 -19.32 -1.67 -1.64
N ASP A 50 -19.08 -2.50 -0.63
CA ASP A 50 -18.89 -3.94 -0.81
C ASP A 50 -20.21 -4.73 -0.98
N ASN A 51 -21.35 -4.15 -0.55
CA ASN A 51 -22.65 -4.83 -0.62
C ASN A 51 -23.62 -4.21 -1.64
N VAL A 52 -23.45 -2.92 -1.98
CA VAL A 52 -24.36 -2.20 -2.88
C VAL A 52 -23.66 -1.80 -4.17
N THR A 53 -22.45 -1.22 -4.08
CA THR A 53 -21.77 -0.67 -5.26
C THR A 53 -21.11 -1.74 -6.11
N PHE A 54 -20.44 -2.71 -5.47
CA PHE A 54 -19.76 -3.80 -6.16
C PHE A 54 -20.34 -5.14 -5.75
N GLN A 55 -20.47 -6.03 -6.72
CA GLN A 55 -20.90 -7.41 -6.47
C GLN A 55 -19.66 -8.30 -6.35
N SER A 56 -19.45 -8.87 -5.17
CA SER A 56 -18.39 -9.86 -4.98
C SER A 56 -18.81 -11.20 -5.61
N THR A 57 -17.86 -11.81 -6.32
CA THR A 57 -17.95 -13.20 -6.74
C THR A 57 -17.46 -14.05 -5.57
N LYS A 58 -18.28 -15.01 -5.11
CA LYS A 58 -17.82 -16.02 -4.15
C LYS A 58 -16.88 -16.97 -4.87
N ILE A 59 -15.67 -17.11 -4.35
CA ILE A 59 -14.62 -17.93 -4.94
C ILE A 59 -14.26 -19.03 -3.96
N ASP A 60 -14.44 -20.28 -4.39
CA ASP A 60 -14.22 -21.46 -3.56
C ASP A 60 -12.72 -21.78 -3.45
N GLY A 61 -12.07 -21.04 -2.55
CA GLY A 61 -10.67 -21.22 -2.19
C GLY A 61 -9.70 -21.07 -3.36
N VAL A 62 -8.51 -21.65 -3.20
CA VAL A 62 -7.39 -21.49 -4.15
C VAL A 62 -7.71 -22.05 -5.53
N LYS A 63 -8.49 -23.16 -5.60
CA LYS A 63 -8.88 -23.78 -6.88
C LYS A 63 -9.76 -22.84 -7.71
N GLY A 64 -10.72 -22.16 -7.08
CA GLY A 64 -11.56 -21.17 -7.75
C GLY A 64 -10.75 -19.99 -8.30
N TYR A 65 -9.75 -19.50 -7.55
CA TYR A 65 -8.87 -18.45 -8.05
C TYR A 65 -8.09 -18.89 -9.29
N ILE A 66 -7.52 -20.10 -9.25
CA ILE A 66 -6.76 -20.64 -10.39
C ILE A 66 -7.65 -20.79 -11.61
N SER A 67 -8.88 -21.31 -11.47
CA SER A 67 -9.80 -21.48 -12.61
C SER A 67 -10.20 -20.15 -13.26
N LEU A 68 -10.39 -19.10 -12.46
CA LEU A 68 -10.69 -17.77 -12.97
C LEU A 68 -9.53 -17.17 -13.77
N ILE A 69 -8.29 -17.43 -13.34
CA ILE A 69 -7.09 -16.96 -14.04
C ILE A 69 -6.85 -17.75 -15.32
N THR A 70 -6.97 -19.08 -15.28
CA THR A 70 -6.70 -19.95 -16.44
C THR A 70 -7.77 -19.86 -17.51
N SER A 71 -9.02 -19.59 -17.13
CA SER A 71 -10.10 -19.29 -18.08
C SER A 71 -9.98 -17.91 -18.73
N GLY A 72 -9.14 -17.03 -18.20
CA GLY A 72 -8.97 -15.65 -18.67
C GLY A 72 -10.02 -14.66 -18.13
N GLU A 73 -10.90 -15.09 -17.23
CA GLU A 73 -11.89 -14.21 -16.59
C GLU A 73 -11.22 -13.21 -15.62
N ARG A 74 -10.07 -13.59 -15.05
CA ARG A 74 -9.21 -12.73 -14.25
C ARG A 74 -7.78 -12.74 -14.80
N VAL A 75 -7.06 -11.64 -14.62
CA VAL A 75 -5.65 -11.59 -15.01
C VAL A 75 -4.77 -12.22 -13.95
N ASP A 76 -3.62 -12.75 -14.37
CA ASP A 76 -2.62 -13.30 -13.47
C ASP A 76 -1.94 -12.21 -12.60
N PRO A 77 -1.23 -12.61 -11.52
CA PRO A 77 -0.60 -11.67 -10.60
C PRO A 77 0.40 -10.73 -11.28
N PHE A 78 1.13 -11.19 -12.31
CA PHE A 78 2.13 -10.35 -12.98
C PHE A 78 1.45 -9.23 -13.79
N ARG A 79 0.42 -9.56 -14.58
CA ARG A 79 -0.37 -8.55 -15.29
C ARG A 79 -1.09 -7.60 -14.35
N TYR A 80 -1.57 -8.09 -13.20
CA TYR A 80 -2.14 -7.24 -12.17
C TYR A 80 -1.08 -6.30 -11.57
N PHE A 81 0.13 -6.80 -11.28
CA PHE A 81 1.24 -6.01 -10.75
C PHE A 81 1.61 -4.82 -11.65
N LEU A 82 1.60 -5.01 -12.97
CA LEU A 82 1.87 -3.93 -13.94
C LEU A 82 0.84 -2.78 -13.87
N LYS A 83 -0.39 -3.04 -13.40
CA LYS A 83 -1.42 -2.02 -13.15
C LYS A 83 -1.37 -1.49 -11.71
N TRP A 84 -1.05 -2.37 -10.76
CA TRP A 84 -1.01 -2.08 -9.34
C TRP A 84 0.13 -1.11 -8.99
N LEU A 85 1.34 -1.35 -9.50
CA LEU A 85 2.52 -0.55 -9.15
C LEU A 85 2.39 0.93 -9.56
N PRO A 86 1.98 1.27 -10.81
CA PRO A 86 1.69 2.66 -11.17
C PRO A 86 0.61 3.29 -10.31
N ASN A 87 -0.50 2.58 -10.09
CA ASN A 87 -1.62 3.12 -9.34
C ASN A 87 -1.27 3.36 -7.86
N LEU A 88 -0.53 2.43 -7.25
CA LEU A 88 0.01 2.62 -5.92
C LEU A 88 0.95 3.82 -5.89
N THR A 89 1.88 3.94 -6.84
CA THR A 89 2.84 5.06 -6.91
C THR A 89 2.14 6.41 -7.01
N MET A 90 1.12 6.52 -7.88
CA MET A 90 0.32 7.74 -8.02
C MET A 90 -0.39 8.16 -6.72
N LYS A 91 -0.71 7.18 -5.85
CA LYS A 91 -1.37 7.39 -4.57
C LYS A 91 -0.40 7.63 -3.42
N ILE A 92 0.79 7.02 -3.41
CA ILE A 92 1.75 7.18 -2.30
C ILE A 92 2.16 8.65 -2.13
N TYR A 93 2.40 9.35 -3.24
CA TYR A 93 2.91 10.72 -3.26
C TYR A 93 1.80 11.78 -3.41
N GLY A 94 0.54 11.36 -3.50
CA GLY A 94 -0.63 12.24 -3.45
C GLY A 94 -1.05 12.52 -2.01
N VAL A 95 -1.55 13.73 -1.74
CA VAL A 95 -2.02 14.11 -0.40
C VAL A 95 -3.29 13.32 -0.05
N PHE A 96 -3.27 12.62 1.10
CA PHE A 96 -4.21 11.60 1.60
C PHE A 96 -4.13 10.18 1.04
N ALA A 97 -3.29 9.95 0.03
CA ALA A 97 -3.11 8.64 -0.56
C ALA A 97 -4.42 7.92 -0.95
N ASP A 98 -5.39 8.72 -1.41
CA ASP A 98 -6.73 8.31 -1.84
C ASP A 98 -6.95 8.55 -3.34
N HIS A 99 -8.21 8.49 -3.81
CA HIS A 99 -8.56 8.66 -5.23
C HIS A 99 -8.83 10.11 -5.66
N SER A 100 -8.81 11.06 -4.74
CA SER A 100 -9.26 12.43 -4.98
C SER A 100 -8.20 13.30 -5.65
N LEU A 101 -6.92 13.01 -5.41
CA LEU A 101 -5.82 13.83 -5.87
C LEU A 101 -4.63 12.95 -6.30
N PHE A 102 -4.66 12.53 -7.56
CA PHE A 102 -3.57 11.76 -8.15
C PHE A 102 -2.42 12.63 -8.61
N MET A 103 -1.21 12.09 -8.46
CA MET A 103 -0.04 12.67 -9.11
C MET A 103 -0.15 12.53 -10.64
N PRO A 104 0.12 13.60 -11.42
CA PRO A 104 -0.03 13.57 -12.88
C PRO A 104 0.93 12.60 -13.57
N GLU A 105 0.56 12.24 -14.80
CA GLU A 105 1.14 11.12 -15.54
C GLU A 105 2.68 11.15 -15.72
N PRO A 106 3.36 12.27 -16.06
CA PRO A 106 4.81 12.21 -16.26
C PRO A 106 5.58 11.95 -14.96
N TYR A 107 5.05 12.36 -13.82
CA TYR A 107 5.80 12.33 -12.56
C TYR A 107 5.91 10.92 -11.99
N TRP A 108 4.86 10.09 -12.08
CA TRP A 108 4.93 8.73 -11.54
C TRP A 108 5.84 7.84 -12.38
N TYR A 109 5.93 8.06 -13.70
CA TYR A 109 6.93 7.39 -14.53
C TYR A 109 8.35 7.67 -14.05
N ILE A 110 8.67 8.94 -13.79
CA ILE A 110 10.00 9.34 -13.30
C ILE A 110 10.29 8.72 -11.93
N PHE A 111 9.31 8.71 -11.02
CA PHE A 111 9.44 8.04 -9.72
C PHE A 111 9.76 6.55 -9.86
N ILE A 112 8.99 5.84 -10.67
CA ILE A 112 9.20 4.40 -10.91
C ILE A 112 10.58 4.16 -11.53
N SER A 113 10.98 4.96 -12.53
CA SER A 113 12.30 4.82 -13.17
C SER A 113 13.45 5.01 -12.18
N ILE A 114 13.38 6.02 -11.31
CA ILE A 114 14.38 6.29 -10.28
C ILE A 114 14.43 5.14 -9.24
N PHE A 115 13.27 4.66 -8.80
CA PHE A 115 13.18 3.51 -7.90
C PHE A 115 13.72 2.23 -8.53
N LEU A 116 13.40 1.95 -9.79
CA LEU A 116 13.91 0.79 -10.53
C LEU A 116 15.42 0.86 -10.70
N LEU A 117 15.97 2.02 -11.07
CA LEU A 117 17.42 2.23 -11.13
C LEU A 117 18.08 1.91 -9.78
N SER A 118 17.51 2.43 -8.69
CA SER A 118 18.00 2.15 -7.35
C SER A 118 17.89 0.67 -6.99
N SER A 119 16.80 -0.02 -7.34
CA SER A 119 16.67 -1.46 -7.10
C SER A 119 17.72 -2.27 -7.85
N VAL A 120 17.98 -1.94 -9.12
CA VAL A 120 19.04 -2.58 -9.92
C VAL A 120 20.41 -2.35 -9.28
N LEU A 121 20.73 -1.12 -8.89
CA LEU A 121 21.98 -0.80 -8.18
C LEU A 121 22.11 -1.57 -6.87
N GLY A 122 21.02 -1.70 -6.12
CA GLY A 122 20.94 -2.48 -4.90
C GLY A 122 21.25 -3.95 -5.12
N ILE A 123 20.64 -4.56 -6.15
CA ILE A 123 20.88 -5.97 -6.52
C ILE A 123 22.34 -6.18 -6.94
N VAL A 124 22.88 -5.31 -7.81
CA VAL A 124 24.27 -5.39 -8.27
C VAL A 124 25.25 -5.28 -7.10
N ASN A 125 24.95 -4.44 -6.12
CA ASN A 125 25.80 -4.22 -4.95
C ASN A 125 25.38 -5.03 -3.72
N PHE A 126 24.49 -6.02 -3.86
CA PHE A 126 23.90 -6.76 -2.73
C PHE A 126 24.94 -7.47 -1.85
N LYS A 127 26.08 -7.86 -2.44
CA LYS A 127 27.21 -8.46 -1.71
C LYS A 127 27.86 -7.50 -0.71
N LYS A 128 27.76 -6.19 -0.94
CA LYS A 128 28.31 -5.14 -0.07
C LYS A 128 27.36 -4.78 1.08
N TRP A 129 26.15 -5.33 1.09
CA TRP A 129 25.15 -5.05 2.12
C TRP A 129 25.45 -5.84 3.39
N ASP A 130 25.30 -5.16 4.52
CA ASP A 130 25.37 -5.76 5.83
C ASP A 130 24.12 -6.61 6.12
N ILE A 131 24.09 -7.20 7.32
CA ILE A 131 22.97 -8.04 7.73
C ILE A 131 21.69 -7.22 7.99
N ILE A 132 21.82 -5.96 8.42
CA ILE A 132 20.70 -5.07 8.74
C ILE A 132 19.95 -4.73 7.47
N GLU A 133 20.65 -4.35 6.41
CA GLU A 133 20.07 -3.99 5.10
C GLU A 133 19.36 -5.19 4.46
N LYS A 134 19.89 -6.40 4.64
CA LYS A 134 19.23 -7.63 4.21
C LYS A 134 17.94 -7.88 4.99
N TYR A 135 17.93 -7.69 6.31
CA TYR A 135 16.69 -7.80 7.10
C TYR A 135 15.66 -6.74 6.71
N LEU A 136 16.10 -5.49 6.53
CA LEU A 136 15.25 -4.40 6.05
C LEU A 136 14.61 -4.72 4.69
N LEU A 137 15.37 -5.30 3.77
CA LEU A 137 14.85 -5.76 2.47
C LEU A 137 13.82 -6.87 2.66
N ILE A 138 14.12 -7.88 3.48
CA ILE A 138 13.19 -9.00 3.74
C ILE A 138 11.88 -8.49 4.35
N ILE A 139 11.96 -7.63 5.37
CA ILE A 139 10.79 -7.03 6.01
C ILE A 139 9.95 -6.25 4.99
N SER A 140 10.59 -5.43 4.16
CA SER A 140 9.90 -4.64 3.14
C SER A 140 9.22 -5.53 2.10
N LEU A 141 9.94 -6.52 1.55
CA LEU A 141 9.40 -7.44 0.55
C LEU A 141 8.29 -8.31 1.11
N PHE A 142 8.42 -8.79 2.34
CA PHE A 142 7.38 -9.56 3.01
C PHE A 142 6.10 -8.73 3.17
N TYR A 143 6.22 -7.52 3.72
CA TYR A 143 5.08 -6.62 3.90
C TYR A 143 4.40 -6.27 2.56
N ILE A 144 5.19 -5.89 1.55
CA ILE A 144 4.68 -5.59 0.20
C ILE A 144 3.97 -6.81 -0.40
N SER A 145 4.52 -8.02 -0.20
CA SER A 145 3.89 -9.25 -0.68
C SER A 145 2.56 -9.52 0.01
N VAL A 146 2.48 -9.29 1.33
CA VAL A 146 1.23 -9.42 2.08
C VAL A 146 0.19 -8.44 1.56
N LEU A 147 0.56 -7.16 1.43
CA LEU A 147 -0.30 -6.12 0.89
C LEU A 147 -0.77 -6.45 -0.54
N PHE A 148 0.14 -6.91 -1.40
CA PHE A 148 -0.17 -7.24 -2.78
C PHE A 148 -1.12 -8.45 -2.87
N PHE A 149 -0.76 -9.59 -2.28
CA PHE A 149 -1.50 -10.84 -2.46
C PHE A 149 -2.78 -10.92 -1.63
N PHE A 150 -2.69 -10.58 -0.34
CA PHE A 150 -3.80 -10.82 0.60
C PHE A 150 -4.80 -9.67 0.61
N GLN A 151 -4.35 -8.43 0.37
CA GLN A 151 -5.26 -7.28 0.33
C GLN A 151 -5.69 -6.97 -1.11
N ASN A 152 -4.79 -6.53 -1.97
CA ASN A 152 -5.20 -5.92 -3.24
C ASN A 152 -5.57 -6.93 -4.33
N TYR A 153 -4.77 -7.98 -4.51
CA TYR A 153 -5.04 -8.99 -5.52
C TYR A 153 -6.24 -9.86 -5.15
N SER A 154 -6.38 -10.24 -3.87
CA SER A 154 -7.59 -10.94 -3.36
C SER A 154 -8.87 -10.13 -3.60
N MET A 155 -8.84 -8.83 -3.31
CA MET A 155 -9.96 -7.91 -3.61
C MET A 155 -10.24 -7.84 -5.13
N TYR A 156 -9.21 -7.77 -5.96
CA TYR A 156 -9.37 -7.79 -7.41
C TYR A 156 -10.03 -9.09 -7.90
N LEU A 157 -9.59 -10.26 -7.40
CA LEU A 157 -10.17 -11.54 -7.81
C LEU A 157 -11.65 -11.61 -7.45
N SER A 158 -12.00 -11.15 -6.24
CA SER A 158 -13.36 -11.18 -5.71
C SER A 158 -14.30 -10.21 -6.40
N PHE A 159 -13.86 -8.97 -6.67
CA PHE A 159 -14.73 -7.89 -7.17
C PHE A 159 -14.48 -7.53 -8.65
N ASN A 160 -13.52 -8.18 -9.31
CA ASN A 160 -13.07 -7.89 -10.67
C ASN A 160 -12.76 -6.40 -10.94
N HIS A 161 -12.26 -5.70 -9.92
CA HIS A 161 -12.01 -4.26 -10.00
C HIS A 161 -10.58 -3.93 -9.59
N TYR A 162 -9.77 -3.46 -10.53
CA TYR A 162 -8.32 -3.34 -10.37
C TYR A 162 -7.87 -2.47 -9.20
N TYR A 163 -8.63 -1.42 -8.91
CA TYR A 163 -8.22 -0.35 -7.99
C TYR A 163 -9.06 -0.30 -6.72
N LEU A 164 -9.91 -1.31 -6.49
CA LEU A 164 -10.77 -1.35 -5.32
C LEU A 164 -9.93 -1.55 -4.05
N ALA A 165 -10.20 -0.74 -3.02
CA ALA A 165 -9.45 -0.75 -1.75
C ALA A 165 -7.92 -0.66 -1.94
N LEU A 166 -7.45 0.01 -2.98
CA LEU A 166 -6.03 0.30 -3.19
C LEU A 166 -5.73 1.71 -2.70
N GLN A 167 -4.97 1.85 -1.61
CA GLN A 167 -4.60 3.15 -1.05
C GLN A 167 -3.09 3.23 -0.84
N GLY A 168 -2.49 4.38 -1.16
CA GLY A 168 -1.04 4.55 -1.05
C GLY A 168 -0.56 4.45 0.39
N ARG A 169 -1.38 4.87 1.38
CA ARG A 169 -1.03 4.84 2.81
C ARG A 169 -0.74 3.44 3.34
N TYR A 170 -1.21 2.41 2.66
CA TYR A 170 -0.93 1.04 3.06
C TYR A 170 0.56 0.69 2.93
N ILE A 171 1.35 1.42 2.13
CA ILE A 171 2.81 1.19 2.05
C ILE A 171 3.58 1.85 3.21
N PHE A 172 2.96 2.75 3.97
CA PHE A 172 3.66 3.62 4.94
C PHE A 172 4.48 2.87 5.99
N PRO A 173 4.07 1.69 6.50
CA PRO A 173 4.88 0.95 7.47
C PRO A 173 6.28 0.56 6.96
N VAL A 174 6.48 0.47 5.63
CA VAL A 174 7.76 0.09 5.03
C VAL A 174 8.35 1.14 4.09
N ILE A 175 7.66 2.24 3.81
CA ILE A 175 8.15 3.27 2.89
C ILE A 175 9.48 3.90 3.35
N SER A 176 9.64 4.10 4.66
CA SER A 176 10.88 4.63 5.23
C SER A 176 12.04 3.66 5.03
N ILE A 177 11.78 2.35 5.16
CA ILE A 177 12.76 1.31 4.89
C ILE A 177 13.16 1.33 3.41
N MET A 178 12.17 1.48 2.52
CA MET A 178 12.42 1.63 1.09
C MET A 178 13.32 2.84 0.79
N TYR A 179 13.12 3.99 1.45
CA TYR A 179 13.99 5.15 1.29
C TYR A 179 15.42 4.95 1.81
N ILE A 180 15.58 4.22 2.92
CA ILE A 180 16.91 3.87 3.45
C ILE A 180 17.67 3.01 2.44
N LEU A 181 17.04 1.93 1.95
CA LEU A 181 17.64 1.02 0.96
C LEU A 181 17.88 1.72 -0.38
N PHE A 182 16.96 2.62 -0.77
CA PHE A 182 17.08 3.46 -1.95
C PHE A 182 18.33 4.35 -1.88
N SER A 183 18.45 5.13 -0.80
CA SER A 183 19.58 6.01 -0.57
C SER A 183 20.89 5.22 -0.58
N LYS A 184 20.97 4.13 0.20
CA LYS A 184 22.14 3.25 0.25
C LYS A 184 22.56 2.75 -1.14
N SER A 185 21.60 2.36 -1.96
CA SER A 185 21.84 1.88 -3.32
C SER A 185 22.35 2.99 -4.23
N LEU A 186 21.80 4.21 -4.16
CA LEU A 186 22.32 5.36 -4.91
C LEU A 186 23.73 5.77 -4.48
N PHE A 187 24.07 5.64 -3.19
CA PHE A 187 25.43 5.91 -2.69
C PHE A 187 26.48 4.91 -3.20
N SER A 188 26.08 3.81 -3.84
CA SER A 188 27.01 2.92 -4.55
C SER A 188 27.54 3.49 -5.87
N ILE A 189 26.94 4.57 -6.39
CA ILE A 189 27.40 5.26 -7.60
C ILE A 189 28.69 6.03 -7.29
N GLU A 190 29.81 5.62 -7.90
CA GLU A 190 31.13 6.22 -7.68
C GLU A 190 31.22 7.67 -8.17
N LYS A 191 30.57 7.97 -9.31
CA LYS A 191 30.55 9.31 -9.90
C LYS A 191 29.62 10.23 -9.10
N LYS A 192 30.21 11.04 -8.21
CA LYS A 192 29.48 11.98 -7.33
C LYS A 192 28.48 12.86 -8.08
N TRP A 193 28.88 13.47 -9.19
CA TRP A 193 28.01 14.35 -9.97
C TRP A 193 26.73 13.64 -10.46
N LEU A 194 26.84 12.38 -10.87
CA LEU A 194 25.71 11.59 -11.35
C LEU A 194 24.77 11.24 -10.20
N ARG A 195 25.33 10.76 -9.08
CA ARG A 195 24.58 10.49 -7.85
C ARG A 195 23.83 11.74 -7.38
N ASP A 196 24.52 12.86 -7.27
CA ASP A 196 23.98 14.10 -6.75
C ASP A 196 22.91 14.66 -7.69
N SER A 197 23.08 14.54 -9.01
CA SER A 197 22.05 14.91 -10.00
C SER A 197 20.78 14.09 -9.83
N ILE A 198 20.88 12.77 -9.65
CA ILE A 198 19.72 11.89 -9.43
C ILE A 198 19.00 12.27 -8.13
N LEU A 199 19.76 12.51 -7.06
CA LEU A 199 19.20 12.92 -5.76
C LEU A 199 18.49 14.27 -5.86
N VAL A 200 19.09 15.25 -6.54
CA VAL A 200 18.47 16.58 -6.76
C VAL A 200 17.18 16.44 -7.56
N ILE A 201 17.18 15.69 -8.67
CA ILE A 201 15.97 15.43 -9.46
C ILE A 201 14.88 14.78 -8.58
N TYR A 202 15.25 13.78 -7.78
CA TYR A 202 14.33 13.08 -6.88
C TYR A 202 13.74 14.00 -5.80
N LEU A 203 14.57 14.86 -5.18
CA LEU A 203 14.12 15.82 -4.18
C LEU A 203 13.21 16.90 -4.77
N LEU A 204 13.53 17.41 -5.97
CA LEU A 204 12.66 18.34 -6.70
C LEU A 204 11.32 17.69 -7.01
N LEU A 205 11.34 16.43 -7.46
CA LEU A 205 10.15 15.65 -7.77
C LEU A 205 9.26 15.49 -6.52
N LEU A 206 9.81 15.03 -5.40
CA LEU A 206 9.11 14.93 -4.10
C LEU A 206 8.55 16.28 -3.64
N THR A 207 9.36 17.33 -3.74
CA THR A 207 8.96 18.66 -3.27
C THR A 207 7.80 19.16 -4.09
N TYR A 208 7.86 19.05 -5.42
CA TYR A 208 6.80 19.50 -6.31
C TYR A 208 5.53 18.66 -6.19
N SER A 209 5.67 17.33 -6.15
CA SER A 209 4.53 16.39 -6.18
C SER A 209 3.71 16.36 -4.89
N CYS A 210 4.27 16.80 -3.77
CA CYS A 210 3.61 16.76 -2.46
C CYS A 210 2.84 18.06 -2.16
N ILE A 211 3.49 19.04 -1.51
CA ILE A 211 2.81 20.22 -0.95
C ILE A 211 2.36 21.23 -2.03
N PRO A 212 3.23 21.67 -2.97
CA PRO A 212 2.85 22.61 -4.02
C PRO A 212 1.75 22.05 -4.91
N PHE A 213 1.88 20.80 -5.36
CA PHE A 213 0.84 20.15 -6.16
C PHE A 213 -0.50 20.11 -5.43
N PHE A 214 -0.50 19.76 -4.14
CA PHE A 214 -1.71 19.77 -3.32
C PHE A 214 -2.34 21.16 -3.21
N LEU A 215 -1.57 22.18 -2.84
CA LEU A 215 -2.10 23.54 -2.67
C LEU A 215 -2.68 24.09 -3.98
N LEU A 216 -2.12 23.72 -5.13
CA LEU A 216 -2.59 24.17 -6.44
C LEU A 216 -3.80 23.40 -6.97
N ASN A 217 -4.05 22.18 -6.50
CA ASN A 217 -5.05 21.27 -7.08
C ASN A 217 -6.09 20.78 -6.06
N VAL A 218 -6.03 21.23 -4.81
CA VAL A 218 -7.00 20.84 -3.79
C VAL A 218 -8.40 21.32 -4.21
N PRO A 219 -9.40 20.43 -4.25
CA PRO A 219 -10.75 20.83 -4.58
C PRO A 219 -11.33 21.78 -3.53
N SER A 220 -12.07 22.81 -3.96
CA SER A 220 -12.64 23.80 -3.04
C SER A 220 -13.59 23.22 -1.99
N TRP A 221 -14.15 22.03 -2.22
CA TRP A 221 -15.04 21.35 -1.27
C TRP A 221 -14.31 20.69 -0.10
N TRP A 222 -12.97 20.54 -0.15
CA TRP A 222 -12.17 20.06 0.98
C TRP A 222 -11.99 21.10 2.08
N MET A 223 -12.16 22.38 1.73
CA MET A 223 -11.98 23.52 2.63
C MET A 223 -13.31 24.05 3.17
N LYS A 224 -14.42 23.33 2.91
CA LYS A 224 -15.78 23.64 3.39
C LYS A 224 -16.19 22.59 4.40
#